data_AF-A0A1B8ZRK5-F1
#
_entry.id   AF-A0A1B8ZRK5-F1
#
_cell.length_a   1.000
_cell.length_b   1.000
_cell.length_c   1.000
_cell.angle_alpha   90.00
_cell.angle_beta   90.00
_cell.angle_gamma   90.00
#
_symmetry.space_group_name_H-M   'P 1'
#
loop_
_entity.id
_entity.type
_entity.pdbx_description
1 polymer ?
#
loop_
_entity_poly.entity_id
_entity_poly.type
_entity_poly.pdbx_seq_one_letter_code
_entity_poly.pdbx_strand_id
1 'polypeptide(L)'
;MKKIRISIFITLLLLLFNCSTNNVRYTYIPENKKSSTFLGEKILLYLCNEKGIKKDITLITNDGILIYSNHGELKKKSQYIELNFPQNTEYIIIKYNGKRNRLKVNTSYKYLYFEFVGENLIEIVYSDEKPAFT
;
A
#
# COMPACT_ATOMS: atom_id res chain seq x y z
N MET A 1 -27.27 38.61 4.31
CA MET A 1 -27.06 37.16 4.55
C MET A 1 -26.66 36.33 3.31
N LYS A 2 -26.65 36.86 2.08
CA LYS A 2 -26.27 36.09 0.87
C LYS A 2 -24.75 35.80 0.75
N LYS A 3 -23.88 36.73 1.17
CA LYS A 3 -22.40 36.58 1.07
C LYS A 3 -21.84 35.44 1.95
N ILE A 4 -22.42 35.21 3.13
CA ILE A 4 -21.96 34.15 4.06
C ILE A 4 -22.24 32.75 3.48
N ARG A 5 -23.39 32.56 2.81
CA ARG A 5 -23.75 31.26 2.20
C ARG A 5 -22.81 30.86 1.06
N ILE A 6 -22.34 31.83 0.26
CA ILE A 6 -21.39 31.58 -0.84
C ILE A 6 -20.02 31.18 -0.29
N SER A 7 -19.56 31.85 0.77
CA SER A 7 -18.27 31.53 1.40
C SER A 7 -18.24 30.11 1.97
N ILE A 8 -19.30 29.66 2.65
CA ILE A 8 -19.40 28.29 3.19
C ILE A 8 -19.40 27.25 2.05
N PHE A 9 -20.08 27.56 0.94
CA PHE A 9 -20.14 26.66 -0.21
C PHE A 9 -18.77 26.48 -0.88
N ILE A 10 -17.98 27.55 -1.01
CA ILE A 10 -16.62 27.49 -1.54
C ILE A 10 -15.69 26.71 -0.59
N THR A 11 -15.81 26.89 0.72
CA THR A 11 -15.03 26.13 1.71
C THR A 11 -15.37 24.63 1.70
N LEU A 12 -16.65 24.28 1.56
CA LEU A 12 -17.07 22.88 1.39
C LEU A 12 -16.57 22.29 0.07
N LEU A 13 -16.56 23.07 -1.01
CA LEU A 13 -16.04 22.62 -2.31
C LEU A 13 -14.53 22.33 -2.25
N LEU A 14 -13.75 23.20 -1.58
CA LEU A 14 -12.31 23.02 -1.40
C LEU A 14 -11.95 21.79 -0.54
N LEU A 15 -12.82 21.40 0.40
CA LEU A 15 -12.63 20.18 1.21
C LEU A 15 -12.81 18.88 0.40
N LEU A 16 -13.49 18.92 -0.75
CA LEU A 16 -13.70 17.74 -1.59
C LEU A 16 -12.52 17.42 -2.52
N PHE A 17 -11.58 18.36 -2.71
CA PHE A 17 -10.51 18.21 -3.73
C PHE A 17 -9.19 17.62 -3.22
N ASN A 18 -9.04 17.32 -1.93
CA ASN A 18 -7.76 16.84 -1.39
C ASN A 18 -7.67 15.32 -1.25
N CYS A 19 -8.30 14.57 -2.16
CA CYS A 19 -8.12 13.12 -2.25
C CYS A 19 -6.81 12.81 -3.00
N SER A 20 -5.66 13.01 -2.33
CA SER A 20 -4.36 12.66 -2.91
C SER A 20 -4.05 11.17 -2.68
N THR A 21 -3.66 10.48 -3.74
CA THR A 21 -3.21 9.08 -3.70
C THR A 21 -1.68 9.02 -3.80
N ASN A 22 -1.11 7.87 -3.47
CA ASN A 22 0.30 7.62 -3.78
C ASN A 22 0.42 7.22 -5.24
N ASN A 23 1.62 7.38 -5.80
CA ASN A 23 1.97 6.75 -7.05
C ASN A 23 2.10 5.25 -6.78
N VAL A 24 1.45 4.43 -7.60
CA VAL A 24 1.48 2.97 -7.45
C VAL A 24 1.98 2.35 -8.75
N ARG A 25 3.03 1.54 -8.64
CA ARG A 25 3.56 0.75 -9.77
C ARG A 25 3.28 -0.72 -9.50
N TYR A 26 2.86 -1.43 -10.54
CA TYR A 26 2.56 -2.86 -10.49
C TYR A 26 3.54 -3.64 -11.35
N THR A 27 4.04 -4.75 -10.82
CA THR A 27 4.85 -5.73 -11.55
C THR A 27 4.27 -7.12 -11.29
N TYR A 28 4.26 -7.97 -12.33
CA TYR A 28 3.70 -9.32 -12.27
C TYR A 28 4.76 -10.31 -12.75
N ILE A 29 5.08 -11.32 -11.94
CA ILE A 29 6.15 -12.28 -12.21
C ILE A 29 5.61 -13.71 -11.98
N PRO A 30 5.32 -14.47 -13.05
CA PRO A 30 5.38 -14.09 -14.46
C PRO A 30 4.22 -13.17 -14.87
N GLU A 31 4.42 -12.34 -15.89
CA GLU A 31 3.42 -11.39 -16.38
C GLU A 31 2.17 -12.08 -16.97
N ASN A 32 2.38 -13.17 -17.73
CA ASN A 32 1.33 -13.86 -18.49
C ASN A 32 0.88 -15.15 -17.80
N LYS A 33 0.58 -15.08 -16.50
CA LYS A 33 0.16 -16.25 -15.74
C LYS A 33 -1.23 -16.73 -16.17
N LYS A 34 -1.34 -18.00 -16.59
CA LYS A 34 -2.64 -18.68 -16.72
C LYS A 34 -3.17 -18.96 -15.32
N SER A 35 -4.41 -18.56 -15.03
CA SER A 35 -4.95 -18.63 -13.67
C SER A 35 -4.89 -20.06 -13.12
N SER A 36 -4.03 -20.27 -12.13
CA SER A 36 -4.12 -21.37 -11.19
C SER A 36 -4.48 -20.76 -9.84
N THR A 37 -5.54 -21.27 -9.21
CA THR A 37 -6.01 -20.72 -7.93
C THR A 37 -4.92 -20.96 -6.89
N PHE A 38 -4.24 -19.89 -6.45
CA PHE A 38 -3.24 -19.94 -5.39
C PHE A 38 -3.61 -18.90 -4.34
N LEU A 39 -4.06 -19.37 -3.18
CA LEU A 39 -4.29 -18.49 -2.04
C LEU A 39 -2.94 -17.88 -1.65
N GLY A 40 -2.82 -16.55 -1.76
CA GLY A 40 -1.58 -15.81 -1.50
C GLY A 40 -0.94 -16.27 -0.19
N GLU A 41 0.24 -16.87 -0.30
CA GLU A 41 0.91 -17.55 0.81
C GLU A 41 1.42 -16.52 1.83
N LYS A 42 2.07 -15.45 1.33
CA LYS A 42 2.69 -14.42 2.16
C LYS A 42 2.57 -13.03 1.56
N ILE A 43 2.49 -12.06 2.46
CA ILE A 43 2.79 -10.66 2.16
C ILE A 43 4.26 -10.43 2.51
N LEU A 44 4.99 -9.81 1.59
CA LEU A 44 6.41 -9.51 1.72
C LEU A 44 6.58 -7.99 1.76
N LEU A 45 7.27 -7.47 2.77
CA LEU A 45 7.58 -6.04 2.86
C LEU A 45 9.08 -5.84 2.78
N TYR A 46 9.52 -4.98 1.85
CA TYR A 46 10.86 -4.42 1.89
C TYR A 46 10.80 -2.96 2.29
N LEU A 47 11.48 -2.67 3.39
CA LEU A 47 11.46 -1.38 4.06
C LEU A 47 12.86 -0.80 3.98
N CYS A 48 13.10 0.02 2.95
CA CYS A 48 14.34 0.75 2.78
C CYS A 48 14.29 2.07 3.57
N ASN A 49 15.27 2.30 4.45
CA ASN A 49 15.41 3.58 5.12
C ASN A 49 16.14 4.56 4.21
N GLU A 50 15.41 5.58 3.78
CA GLU A 50 15.93 6.72 3.05
C GLU A 50 16.13 7.87 4.04
N LYS A 51 17.37 8.37 4.13
CA LYS A 51 17.74 9.39 5.11
C LYS A 51 16.83 10.63 5.00
N GLY A 52 16.18 10.97 6.11
CA GLY A 52 15.28 12.13 6.21
C GLY A 52 13.89 11.92 5.62
N ILE A 53 13.57 10.71 5.17
CA ILE A 53 12.26 10.35 4.62
C ILE A 53 11.47 9.55 5.65
N LYS A 54 10.32 10.10 6.07
CA LYS A 54 9.37 9.38 6.92
C LYS A 54 8.65 8.31 6.13
N LYS A 55 8.35 7.20 6.81
CA LYS A 55 7.63 6.05 6.25
C LYS A 55 6.43 5.71 7.14
N ASP A 56 5.47 6.62 7.23
CA ASP A 56 4.22 6.37 7.96
C ASP A 56 3.37 5.38 7.15
N ILE A 57 3.41 4.10 7.52
CA ILE A 57 2.78 3.00 6.78
C ILE A 57 1.68 2.39 7.64
N THR A 58 0.54 2.11 7.05
CA THR A 58 -0.48 1.24 7.63
C THR A 58 -1.10 0.38 6.54
N LEU A 59 -1.03 -0.93 6.73
CA LEU A 59 -1.65 -1.94 5.89
C LEU A 59 -2.78 -2.58 6.68
N ILE A 60 -4.01 -2.48 6.16
CA ILE A 60 -5.20 -3.12 6.75
C ILE A 60 -6.00 -3.84 5.67
N THR A 61 -6.75 -4.88 6.05
CA THR A 61 -7.74 -5.51 5.15
C THR A 61 -8.96 -4.60 4.95
N ASN A 62 -9.86 -4.97 4.02
CA ASN A 62 -11.17 -4.32 3.88
C ASN A 62 -11.99 -4.32 5.19
N ASP A 63 -11.81 -5.33 6.03
CA ASP A 63 -12.53 -5.48 7.31
C ASP A 63 -11.80 -4.81 8.47
N GLY A 64 -10.71 -4.09 8.20
CA GLY A 64 -9.97 -3.31 9.20
C GLY A 64 -8.95 -4.11 10.02
N ILE A 65 -8.66 -5.36 9.65
CA ILE A 65 -7.62 -6.16 10.31
C ILE A 65 -6.26 -5.57 10.00
N LEU A 66 -5.47 -5.26 11.04
CA LEU A 66 -4.11 -4.74 10.89
C LEU A 66 -3.15 -5.84 10.40
N ILE A 67 -2.50 -5.56 9.27
CA ILE A 67 -1.45 -6.40 8.68
C ILE A 67 -0.08 -5.89 9.14
N TYR A 68 0.15 -4.58 9.02
CA TYR A 68 1.42 -3.94 9.38
C TYR A 68 1.24 -2.46 9.66
N SER A 69 2.09 -1.90 10.54
CA SER A 69 2.19 -0.46 10.74
C SER A 69 3.61 -0.02 11.06
N ASN A 70 4.01 1.13 10.54
CA ASN A 70 5.19 1.88 10.95
C ASN A 70 4.85 3.36 11.12
N HIS A 71 5.49 4.03 12.08
CA HIS A 71 5.33 5.45 12.32
C HIS A 71 6.71 6.13 12.35
N GLY A 72 6.87 7.18 11.55
CA GLY A 72 8.11 7.95 11.41
C GLY A 72 9.16 7.27 10.55
N GLU A 73 10.43 7.52 10.88
CA GLU A 73 11.58 6.96 10.16
C GLU A 73 11.80 5.47 10.51
N LEU A 74 12.31 4.71 9.54
CA LEU A 74 12.63 3.31 9.75
C LEU A 74 13.90 3.18 10.60
N LYS A 75 13.87 2.33 11.63
CA LYS A 75 14.99 2.20 12.59
C LYS A 75 16.24 1.53 12.02
N LYS A 76 16.10 0.66 11.02
CA LYS A 76 17.23 -0.06 10.39
C LYS A 76 17.40 0.41 8.95
N LYS A 77 18.61 0.27 8.39
CA LYS A 77 18.95 0.68 7.02
C LYS A 77 18.06 0.01 5.97
N SER A 78 17.85 -1.28 6.08
CA SER A 78 16.86 -2.03 5.30
C SER A 78 16.27 -3.14 6.16
N GLN A 79 15.01 -3.48 5.93
CA GLN A 79 14.35 -4.62 6.58
C GLN A 79 13.51 -5.36 5.57
N TYR A 80 13.54 -6.69 5.68
CA TYR A 80 12.64 -7.57 4.97
C TYR A 80 11.73 -8.26 5.99
N ILE A 81 10.42 -8.19 5.77
CA ILE A 81 9.41 -8.73 6.68
C ILE A 81 8.48 -9.66 5.89
N GLU A 82 8.27 -10.86 6.43
CA GLU A 82 7.31 -11.82 5.92
C GLU A 82 6.09 -11.87 6.84
N LEU A 83 4.92 -11.63 6.27
CA LEU A 83 3.65 -11.61 6.98
C LEU A 83 2.72 -12.66 6.39
N ASN A 84 1.90 -13.25 7.25
CA ASN A 84 0.85 -14.15 6.79
C ASN A 84 -0.21 -13.34 6.05
N PHE A 85 -0.74 -13.90 4.97
CA PHE A 85 -1.86 -13.32 4.26
C PHE A 85 -3.14 -13.50 5.10
N PRO A 86 -3.90 -12.44 5.43
CA PRO A 86 -5.16 -12.61 6.14
C PRO A 86 -6.18 -13.32 5.24
N GLN A 87 -6.84 -14.35 5.77
CA GLN A 87 -7.81 -15.14 5.00
C GLN A 87 -8.95 -14.27 4.46
N ASN A 88 -9.50 -14.66 3.30
CA ASN A 88 -10.67 -14.02 2.66
C ASN A 88 -10.51 -12.51 2.39
N THR A 89 -9.28 -12.01 2.24
CA THR A 89 -9.04 -10.59 1.95
C THR A 89 -9.22 -10.30 0.46
N GLU A 90 -10.27 -9.55 0.09
CA GLU A 90 -10.46 -9.07 -1.28
C GLU A 90 -9.64 -7.81 -1.55
N TYR A 91 -9.50 -6.95 -0.54
CA TYR A 91 -8.76 -5.69 -0.67
C TYR A 91 -7.81 -5.44 0.49
N ILE A 92 -6.66 -4.85 0.16
CA ILE A 92 -5.75 -4.26 1.14
C ILE A 92 -5.86 -2.73 1.00
N ILE A 93 -6.11 -2.05 2.12
CA ILE A 93 -6.04 -0.60 2.22
C ILE A 93 -4.64 -0.24 2.69
N ILE A 94 -3.96 0.56 1.87
CA ILE A 94 -2.61 1.05 2.11
C ILE A 94 -2.69 2.52 2.45
N LYS A 95 -2.36 2.88 3.70
CA LYS A 95 -2.12 4.27 4.08
C LYS A 95 -0.62 4.47 4.12
N TYR A 96 -0.11 5.40 3.32
CA TYR A 96 1.30 5.71 3.29
C TYR A 96 1.50 7.22 3.21
N ASN A 97 2.22 7.78 4.20
CA ASN A 97 2.48 9.22 4.36
C ASN A 97 1.23 10.09 4.21
N GLY A 98 0.16 9.71 4.91
CA GLY A 98 -1.11 10.43 4.93
C GLY A 98 -2.03 10.18 3.72
N LYS A 99 -1.56 9.47 2.69
CA LYS A 99 -2.34 9.15 1.49
C LYS A 99 -2.88 7.73 1.53
N ARG A 100 -4.07 7.52 0.97
CA ARG A 100 -4.78 6.23 1.00
C ARG A 100 -4.89 5.64 -0.41
N ASN A 101 -4.59 4.35 -0.53
CA ASN A 101 -4.73 3.57 -1.75
C ASN A 101 -5.49 2.29 -1.42
N ARG A 102 -6.31 1.81 -2.36
CA ARG A 102 -7.05 0.54 -2.24
C ARG A 102 -6.50 -0.42 -3.29
N LEU A 103 -5.92 -1.51 -2.85
CA LEU A 103 -5.43 -2.58 -3.70
C LEU A 103 -6.46 -3.70 -3.74
N LYS A 104 -6.90 -4.11 -4.93
CA LYS A 104 -7.58 -5.41 -5.10
C LYS A 104 -6.54 -6.51 -5.12
N VAL A 105 -6.70 -7.51 -4.27
CA VAL A 105 -5.76 -8.63 -4.17
C VAL A 105 -5.94 -9.55 -5.38
N ASN A 106 -4.83 -9.86 -6.05
CA ASN A 106 -4.79 -10.92 -7.05
C ASN A 106 -4.30 -12.22 -6.42
N THR A 107 -5.23 -13.14 -6.14
CA THR A 107 -4.97 -14.49 -5.59
C THR A 107 -4.59 -15.50 -6.68
N SER A 108 -4.00 -15.04 -7.78
CA SER A 108 -3.39 -15.93 -8.77
C SER A 108 -1.90 -16.09 -8.49
N TYR A 109 -1.30 -15.34 -7.56
CA TYR A 109 0.13 -15.35 -7.27
C TYR A 109 0.41 -15.79 -5.83
N LYS A 110 1.56 -16.43 -5.60
CA LYS A 110 1.95 -16.92 -4.26
C LYS A 110 2.33 -15.80 -3.30
N TYR A 111 3.00 -14.77 -3.80
CA TYR A 111 3.55 -13.68 -3.01
C TYR A 111 2.98 -12.34 -3.46
N LEU A 112 2.63 -11.52 -2.48
CA LEU A 112 2.32 -10.10 -2.67
C LEU A 112 3.38 -9.28 -1.96
N TYR A 113 4.18 -8.55 -2.73
CA TYR A 113 5.27 -7.74 -2.24
C TYR A 113 4.93 -6.25 -2.27
N PHE A 114 5.33 -5.53 -1.22
CA PHE A 114 5.27 -4.09 -1.13
C PHE A 114 6.64 -3.48 -0.86
N GLU A 115 6.96 -2.46 -1.63
CA GLU A 115 8.07 -1.54 -1.36
C GLU A 115 7.56 -0.12 -1.26
N PHE A 116 8.04 0.62 -0.25
CA PHE A 116 7.69 2.01 -0.03
C PHE A 116 8.90 2.87 -0.36
N VAL A 117 8.90 3.55 -1.50
CA VAL A 117 10.04 4.29 -2.05
C VAL A 117 9.78 5.79 -2.00
N GLY A 118 10.78 6.58 -1.62
CA GLY A 118 10.67 8.03 -1.48
C GLY A 118 9.52 8.44 -0.57
N GLU A 119 8.86 9.56 -0.86
CA GLU A 119 7.76 10.06 -0.04
C GLU A 119 6.38 9.54 -0.45
N ASN A 120 6.23 9.04 -1.69
CA ASN A 120 4.91 8.85 -2.30
C ASN A 120 4.79 7.68 -3.29
N LEU A 121 5.82 6.85 -3.47
CA LEU A 121 5.78 5.71 -4.40
C LEU A 121 5.58 4.41 -3.62
N ILE A 122 4.67 3.58 -4.11
CA ILE A 122 4.45 2.21 -3.65
C ILE A 122 4.69 1.30 -4.84
N GLU A 123 5.70 0.43 -4.75
CA GLU A 123 5.86 -0.66 -5.72
C GLU A 123 5.16 -1.91 -5.19
N ILE A 124 4.31 -2.49 -6.03
CA ILE A 124 3.51 -3.67 -5.71
C ILE A 124 3.89 -4.76 -6.71
N VAL A 125 4.46 -5.85 -6.20
CA VAL A 125 4.88 -6.97 -7.04
C VAL A 125 4.08 -8.22 -6.68
N TYR A 126 3.44 -8.79 -7.68
CA TYR A 126 2.82 -10.12 -7.58
C TYR A 126 3.79 -11.14 -8.15
N SER A 127 4.18 -12.14 -7.36
CA SER A 127 5.20 -13.11 -7.75
C SER A 127 4.84 -14.55 -7.37
N ASP A 128 5.24 -15.51 -8.19
CA ASP A 128 5.20 -16.94 -7.84
C ASP A 128 6.47 -17.44 -7.18
N GLU A 129 7.55 -16.67 -7.32
CA GLU A 129 8.83 -16.95 -6.70
C GLU A 129 9.07 -15.94 -5.59
N LYS A 130 9.69 -16.40 -4.51
CA LYS A 130 10.12 -15.50 -3.45
C LYS A 130 11.23 -14.61 -4.03
N PRO A 131 11.07 -13.28 -4.05
CA PRO A 131 12.10 -12.42 -4.60
C PRO A 131 13.41 -12.57 -3.81
N ALA A 132 14.53 -12.59 -4.52
CA ALA A 132 15.85 -12.60 -3.89
C ALA A 132 16.24 -11.16 -3.55
N PHE A 133 16.39 -10.87 -2.26
CA PHE A 133 16.94 -9.61 -1.77
C PHE A 133 18.41 -9.84 -1.42
N THR A 134 19.30 -9.53 -2.37
CA THR A 134 20.76 -9.52 -2.17
C THR A 134 21.24 -8.19 -1.63
#